data_AF-A7SK41-F1
#
_entry.id   AF-A7SK41-F1
#
_cell.length_a   1.000
_cell.length_b   1.000
_cell.length_c   1.000
_cell.angle_alpha   90.00
_cell.angle_beta   90.00
_cell.angle_gamma   90.00
#
_symmetry.space_group_name_H-M   'P 1'
#
loop_
_entity.id
_entity.type
_entity.pdbx_description
1 polymer ?
#
loop_
_entity_poly.entity_id
_entity_poly.type
_entity_poly.pdbx_seq_one_letter_code
_entity_poly.pdbx_strand_id
1 'polypeptide(L)' 'MPAHKSFKIKVKLARKMKQNRPIPQWVRLRTGNKIRYNAKRRHWRRTKLGL' A
#
# COMPACT_ATOMS: atom_id res chain seq x y z
N MET A 1 13.60 -16.08 14.00
CA MET A 1 12.40 -15.47 14.60
C MET A 1 12.20 -14.07 14.05
N PRO A 2 10.96 -13.62 13.74
CA PRO A 2 10.72 -12.22 13.41
C PRO A 2 11.11 -11.33 14.59
N ALA A 3 11.59 -10.12 14.31
CA ALA A 3 11.97 -9.19 15.36
C ALA A 3 10.80 -8.88 16.31
N HIS A 4 11.10 -8.71 17.60
CA HIS A 4 10.13 -8.29 18.61
C HIS A 4 9.74 -6.82 18.36
N LYS A 5 8.56 -6.62 17.76
CA LYS A 5 7.99 -5.29 17.45
C LYS A 5 6.82 -4.98 18.37
N SER A 6 6.71 -3.71 18.77
CA SER A 6 5.54 -3.21 19.50
C SER A 6 4.26 -3.32 18.67
N PHE A 7 3.11 -3.36 19.33
CA PHE A 7 1.80 -3.46 18.67
C PHE A 7 1.56 -2.29 17.70
N LYS A 8 1.92 -1.06 18.10
CA LYS A 8 1.76 0.15 17.27
C LYS A 8 2.53 0.04 15.95
N ILE A 9 3.75 -0.51 15.98
CA ILE A 9 4.54 -0.73 14.76
C ILE A 9 3.88 -1.80 13.88
N LYS A 10 3.41 -2.91 14.48
CA LYS A 10 2.72 -3.98 13.73
C LYS A 10 1.47 -3.45 13.01
N VAL A 11 0.66 -2.63 13.68
CA VAL A 11 -0.54 -2.02 13.07
C VAL A 11 -0.17 -1.10 11.90
N LYS A 12 0.86 -0.25 12.06
CA LYS A 12 1.35 0.61 10.98
C LYS A 12 1.82 -0.21 9.77
N LEU A 13 2.61 -1.27 10.00
CA LEU A 13 3.09 -2.16 8.95
C LEU A 13 1.92 -2.86 8.22
N ALA A 14 0.97 -3.41 8.97
CA ALA A 14 -0.22 -4.06 8.41
C ALA A 14 -1.05 -3.10 7.53
N ARG A 15 -1.24 -1.84 7.98
CA ARG A 15 -1.92 -0.81 7.19
C ARG A 15 -1.17 -0.50 5.89
N LYS A 16 0.17 -0.36 5.94
CA LYS A 16 0.99 -0.11 4.75
C LYS A 16 0.99 -1.28 3.77
N MET A 17 0.87 -2.52 4.26
CA MET A 17 0.66 -3.70 3.41
C MET A 17 -0.71 -3.65 2.71
N LYS A 18 -1.79 -3.39 3.45
CA LYS A 18 -3.15 -3.30 2.88
C LYS A 18 -3.31 -2.18 1.84
N GLN A 19 -2.61 -1.06 2.01
CA GLN A 19 -2.63 0.06 1.06
C GLN A 19 -1.96 -0.27 -0.28
N ASN A 20 -1.03 -1.23 -0.31
CA ASN A 20 -0.18 -1.49 -1.47
C ASN A 20 -0.82 -2.46 -2.49
N ARG A 21 -1.99 -2.08 -3.00
CA ARG A 21 -2.78 -2.87 -3.96
C ARG A 21 -3.04 -2.11 -5.26
N PRO A 22 -3.24 -2.80 -6.40
CA PRO A 22 -3.72 -2.18 -7.63
C PRO A 22 -5.13 -1.61 -7.45
N ILE A 23 -5.52 -0.70 -8.35
CA ILE A 23 -6.86 -0.11 -8.36
C ILE A 23 -7.86 -1.12 -8.93
N PRO A 24 -9.06 -1.28 -8.34
CA PRO A 24 -10.11 -2.11 -8.90
C PRO A 24 -10.61 -1.62 -10.26
N GLN A 25 -10.93 -2.54 -11.16
CA GLN A 25 -11.36 -2.24 -12.54
C GLN A 25 -12.57 -1.30 -12.59
N TRP A 26 -13.58 -1.52 -11.75
CA TRP A 26 -14.81 -0.71 -11.75
C TRP A 26 -14.55 0.78 -11.44
N VAL A 27 -13.47 1.12 -10.72
CA VAL A 27 -13.09 2.51 -10.44
C VAL A 27 -12.62 3.21 -11.72
N ARG A 28 -11.92 2.48 -12.60
CA ARG A 28 -11.53 3.00 -13.92
C ARG A 28 -12.75 3.29 -14.78
N LEU A 29 -13.70 2.36 -14.79
CA LEU A 29 -14.95 2.48 -15.56
C LEU A 29 -15.78 3.67 -15.08
N ARG A 30 -15.97 3.80 -13.76
CA ARG A 30 -16.73 4.92 -13.15
C ARG A 30 -16.15 6.29 -13.45
N THR A 31 -14.84 6.39 -13.67
CA THR A 31 -14.13 7.68 -13.86
C THR A 31 -13.68 7.93 -15.29
N GLY A 32 -14.17 7.15 -16.26
CA GLY A 32 -13.78 7.30 -17.68
C GLY A 32 -12.28 7.15 -17.89
N ASN A 33 -11.62 6.23 -17.16
CA ASN A 33 -10.16 6.02 -17.19
C ASN A 33 -9.29 7.22 -16.78
N LYS A 34 -9.84 8.24 -16.09
CA LYS A 34 -9.04 9.33 -15.50
C LYS A 34 -8.09 8.79 -14.43
N ILE A 35 -8.57 7.89 -13.57
CA ILE A 35 -7.75 7.21 -12.55
C ILE A 35 -7.26 5.89 -13.14
N ARG A 36 -5.97 5.81 -13.52
CA ARG A 36 -5.40 4.65 -14.22
C ARG A 36 -4.66 3.67 -13.29
N TYR A 37 -3.89 4.19 -12.34
CA TYR A 37 -3.06 3.37 -11.45
C TYR A 37 -2.95 4.01 -10.05
N ASN A 38 -2.54 3.21 -9.07
CA ASN A 38 -2.33 3.69 -7.70
C ASN A 38 -0.97 4.40 -7.62
N ALA A 39 -0.98 5.74 -7.67
CA ALA A 39 0.22 6.56 -7.59
C ALA A 39 1.02 6.39 -6.28
N LYS A 40 0.37 5.90 -5.21
CA LYS A 40 1.01 5.66 -3.91
C LYS A 40 1.46 4.20 -3.73
N ARG A 41 1.40 3.38 -4.79
CA ARG A 41 1.89 1.99 -4.76
C ARG A 41 3.41 2.01 -4.56
N ARG A 42 3.90 1.15 -3.67
CA ARG A 42 5.30 1.15 -3.21
C ARG A 42 5.94 -0.21 -3.38
N HIS A 43 7.18 -0.24 -3.88
CA HIS A 43 8.00 -1.45 -3.88
C HIS A 43 9.02 -1.42 -2.72
N TRP A 44 9.14 -2.51 -1.97
CA TRP A 44 9.97 -2.55 -0.76
C TRP A 44 11.48 -2.45 -1.01
N ARG A 45 11.94 -2.81 -2.21
CA ARG A 45 13.34 -2.60 -2.63
C ARG A 45 13.63 -1.17 -3.05
N ARG A 46 12.64 -0.44 -3.59
CA ARG A 46 12.84 0.92 -4.16
C ARG A 46 12.65 2.02 -3.12
N THR A 47 11.62 1.93 -2.27
CA THR A 47 11.30 2.98 -1.29
C THR A 47 10.99 2.36 0.08
N LYS A 48 11.67 2.85 1.11
CA LYS A 48 11.55 2.38 2.50
C LYS A 48 10.44 3.13 3.25
N LEU A 49 9.99 2.56 4.38
CA LEU A 49 8.86 3.10 5.15
C LEU A 49 9.27 4.11 6.23
N GLY A 50 10.55 4.15 6.63
CA GLY A 50 11.06 5.07 7.65
C GLY A 50 10.26 5.01 8.97
N LEU A 51 10.00 3.80 9.45
CA LEU A 51 9.19 3.53 10.65
C LEU A 51 10.04 3.07 11.82
#